data_AF-A0A2E8GL73-F1
#
_entry.id   AF-A0A2E8GL73-F1
#
_cell.length_a   1.000
_cell.length_b   1.000
_cell.length_c   1.000
_cell.angle_alpha   90.00
_cell.angle_beta   90.00
_cell.angle_gamma   90.00
#
_symmetry.space_group_name_H-M   'P 1'
#
loop_
_entity.id
_entity.type
_entity.pdbx_description
1 polymer ?
#
loop_
_entity_poly.entity_id
_entity_poly.type
_entity_poly.pdbx_seq_one_letter_code
_entity_poly.pdbx_strand_id
1 'polypeptide(L)'
;MFVNLTMIGVGNLMEIIWPIISRVVGGDDVADRVIGVTADEADIARKEAVFGFPLVLNDNHAALRDNHPDLIMFSPPPTVAPDLIDSVLRPYYEERRTEGGPLPVLYAFPPVPLGQTYLDALGDDVLVVNMIPNNVTSIAGRPVVDEGHYTVTYAAPWPTERVAELQNLFAGQGEYVEVESHQIVPMLGGLCVINSLWYALPIVADRLELDHNDVGEYLRARVRDLTGFAPAQSTPIRGEDLRDHADYLTAMARAWHDGIARYYTETDLAPDTARTFVHRHLDLTLHTAQVEPREVLEDLSVGAATKGGVLERAMRCAREDLLPALADDVDWNQITDLVTASAHTVKEHGLTLAG
;
A
#
# COMPACT_ATOMS: atom_id res chain seq x y z
N MET A 1 13.16 16.99 -16.94
CA MET A 1 12.62 18.11 -16.12
C MET A 1 13.17 17.89 -14.73
N PHE A 2 13.87 18.88 -14.16
CA PHE A 2 14.31 18.80 -12.76
C PHE A 2 13.08 19.06 -11.89
N VAL A 3 12.80 18.17 -10.95
CA VAL A 3 11.65 18.27 -10.04
C VAL A 3 12.22 18.52 -8.65
N ASN A 4 11.87 19.66 -8.05
CA ASN A 4 12.08 19.88 -6.62
C ASN A 4 10.97 19.15 -5.86
N LEU A 5 11.34 18.28 -4.94
CA LEU A 5 10.42 17.41 -4.21
C LEU A 5 10.48 17.69 -2.71
N THR A 6 9.34 17.99 -2.11
CA THR A 6 9.20 18.04 -0.65
C THR A 6 8.36 16.87 -0.18
N MET A 7 8.89 16.10 0.77
CA MET A 7 8.18 15.00 1.43
C MET A 7 7.71 15.41 2.82
N ILE A 8 6.40 15.41 3.05
CA ILE A 8 5.80 15.68 4.36
C ILE A 8 5.36 14.35 4.99
N GLY A 9 5.90 14.02 6.16
CA GLY A 9 5.59 12.78 6.87
C GLY A 9 6.49 11.60 6.47
N VAL A 10 7.82 11.80 6.46
CA VAL A 10 8.79 10.74 6.13
C VAL A 10 8.80 9.67 7.22
N GLY A 11 8.00 8.62 6.99
CA GLY A 11 7.92 7.38 7.77
C GLY A 11 8.07 6.14 6.89
N ASN A 12 7.60 4.99 7.38
CA ASN A 12 7.80 3.68 6.74
C ASN A 12 7.33 3.63 5.29
N LEU A 13 6.18 4.24 4.97
CA LEU A 13 5.66 4.25 3.61
C LEU A 13 6.61 4.94 2.63
N MET A 14 7.14 6.11 3.00
CA MET A 14 8.09 6.85 2.17
C MET A 14 9.38 6.06 1.98
N GLU A 15 9.83 5.33 3.01
CA GLU A 15 11.00 4.46 2.92
C GLU A 15 10.77 3.29 1.96
N ILE A 16 9.60 2.65 2.04
CA ILE A 16 9.19 1.55 1.14
C ILE A 16 9.19 1.99 -0.32
N ILE A 17 8.64 3.17 -0.63
CA ILE A 17 8.50 3.65 -2.01
C ILE A 17 9.72 4.43 -2.51
N TRP A 18 10.66 4.81 -1.64
CA TRP A 18 11.83 5.59 -2.04
C TRP A 18 12.63 4.96 -3.18
N PRO A 19 12.89 3.64 -3.23
CA PRO A 19 13.60 3.02 -4.36
C PRO A 19 12.89 3.17 -5.72
N ILE A 20 11.60 3.52 -5.73
CA ILE A 20 10.83 3.84 -6.94
C ILE A 20 11.08 5.31 -7.29
N ILE A 21 10.85 6.19 -6.31
CA ILE A 21 10.95 7.64 -6.49
C ILE A 21 12.37 8.05 -6.88
N SER A 22 13.38 7.48 -6.22
CA SER A 22 14.80 7.78 -6.44
C SER A 22 15.29 7.41 -7.84
N ARG A 23 14.59 6.56 -8.60
CA ARG A 23 14.93 6.30 -10.01
C ARG A 23 14.68 7.50 -10.91
N VAL A 24 13.73 8.36 -10.51
CA VAL A 24 13.30 9.53 -11.29
C VAL A 24 13.90 10.81 -10.74
N VAL A 25 13.94 10.96 -9.41
CA VAL A 25 14.47 12.17 -8.77
C VAL A 25 15.93 12.04 -8.33
N GLY A 26 16.46 10.81 -8.24
CA GLY A 26 17.81 10.55 -7.74
C GLY A 26 18.93 10.89 -8.73
N GLY A 27 20.16 10.70 -8.26
CA GLY A 27 21.41 11.15 -8.90
C GLY A 27 22.30 11.87 -7.88
N ASP A 28 23.47 12.34 -8.31
CA ASP A 28 24.46 12.98 -7.43
C ASP A 28 23.90 14.23 -6.72
N ASP A 29 22.90 14.89 -7.31
CA ASP A 29 22.28 16.13 -6.82
C ASP A 29 20.93 15.90 -6.10
N VAL A 30 20.69 14.72 -5.50
CA VAL A 30 19.41 14.45 -4.81
C VAL A 30 19.23 15.32 -3.56
N ALA A 31 20.31 15.55 -2.81
CA ALA A 31 20.29 16.35 -1.59
C ALA A 31 19.98 17.84 -1.83
N ASP A 32 20.21 18.32 -3.06
CA ASP A 32 19.95 19.71 -3.45
C ASP A 32 18.51 19.95 -3.92
N ARG A 33 17.75 18.88 -4.18
CA ARG A 33 16.41 18.95 -4.80
C ARG A 33 15.32 18.30 -3.98
N VAL A 34 15.69 17.50 -2.99
CA VAL A 34 14.76 16.75 -2.15
C VAL A 34 14.95 17.15 -0.69
N ILE A 35 13.85 17.53 -0.05
CA ILE A 35 13.81 17.75 1.39
C ILE A 35 12.68 16.92 1.99
N GLY A 36 12.95 16.26 3.10
CA GLY A 36 11.93 15.52 3.83
C GLY A 36 11.66 16.11 5.21
N VAL A 37 10.46 15.90 5.71
CA VAL A 37 10.06 16.31 7.05
C VAL A 37 9.58 15.10 7.81
N THR A 38 10.14 14.91 9.00
CA THR A 38 9.74 13.83 9.91
C THR A 38 9.42 14.37 11.29
N ALA A 39 8.55 13.67 12.00
CA ALA A 39 8.24 13.96 13.40
C ALA A 39 9.11 13.15 14.38
N ASP A 40 9.85 12.17 13.87
CA ASP A 40 10.64 11.24 14.67
C ASP A 40 12.13 11.67 14.70
N GLU A 41 12.49 12.42 15.74
CA GLU A 41 13.86 12.90 15.95
C GLU A 41 14.87 11.75 16.06
N ALA A 42 14.49 10.64 16.69
CA ALA A 42 15.41 9.55 16.98
C ALA A 42 15.86 8.81 15.70
N ASP A 43 15.08 8.90 14.62
CA ASP A 43 15.30 8.13 13.40
C ASP A 43 15.88 8.96 12.24
N ILE A 44 16.11 10.26 12.43
CA ILE A 44 16.62 11.17 11.39
C ILE A 44 17.92 10.66 10.79
N ALA A 45 18.94 10.39 11.61
CA ALA A 45 20.27 10.02 11.11
C ALA A 45 20.25 8.71 10.30
N ARG A 46 19.43 7.74 10.70
CA ARG A 46 19.26 6.48 9.94
C ARG A 46 18.56 6.75 8.62
N LYS A 47 17.46 7.51 8.64
CA LYS A 47 16.70 7.83 7.44
C LYS A 47 17.54 8.65 6.46
N GLU A 48 18.24 9.69 6.88
CA GLU A 48 19.11 10.47 5.99
C GLU A 48 20.15 9.59 5.29
N ALA A 49 20.71 8.58 5.97
CA ALA A 49 21.61 7.61 5.35
C ALA A 49 20.93 6.70 4.31
N VAL A 50 19.66 6.34 4.52
CA VAL A 50 18.86 5.54 3.57
C VAL A 50 18.40 6.37 2.38
N PHE A 51 17.93 7.59 2.64
CA PHE A 51 17.32 8.46 1.65
C PHE A 51 18.36 9.24 0.82
N GLY A 52 19.50 9.59 1.43
CA GLY A 52 20.56 10.36 0.78
C GLY A 52 20.28 11.86 0.68
N PHE A 53 19.31 12.38 1.42
CA PHE A 53 18.92 13.80 1.43
C PHE A 53 18.56 14.25 2.86
N PRO A 54 18.59 15.56 3.16
CA PRO A 54 18.39 16.07 4.51
C PRO A 54 16.94 15.93 5.00
N LEU A 55 16.78 15.63 6.29
CA LEU A 55 15.49 15.61 6.97
C LEU A 55 15.36 16.73 7.99
N VAL A 56 14.24 17.43 7.92
CA VAL A 56 13.86 18.49 8.85
C VAL A 56 12.94 17.92 9.93
N LEU A 57 13.21 18.24 11.19
CA LEU A 57 12.40 17.84 12.32
C LEU A 57 11.23 18.81 12.51
N ASN A 58 9.99 18.32 12.33
CA ASN A 58 8.75 19.04 12.67
C ASN A 58 8.57 20.45 12.07
N ASP A 59 9.31 20.83 11.02
CA ASP A 59 9.18 22.14 10.37
C ASP A 59 8.82 22.00 8.89
N ASN A 60 7.52 21.76 8.66
CA ASN A 60 6.98 21.63 7.30
C ASN A 60 7.05 22.95 6.52
N HIS A 61 6.91 24.10 7.19
CA HIS A 61 6.90 25.39 6.52
C HIS A 61 8.27 25.77 6.00
N ALA A 62 9.33 25.59 6.81
CA ALA A 62 10.70 25.81 6.36
C ALA A 62 11.02 24.92 5.15
N ALA A 63 10.69 23.62 5.23
CA ALA A 63 10.95 22.70 4.14
C ALA A 63 10.25 23.08 2.82
N LEU A 64 9.01 23.56 2.88
CA LEU A 64 8.28 24.02 1.69
C LEU A 64 8.85 25.33 1.12
N ARG A 65 9.19 26.29 1.99
CA ARG A 65 9.74 27.59 1.56
C ARG A 65 11.15 27.47 1.01
N ASP A 66 12.01 26.69 1.65
CA ASP A 66 13.41 26.57 1.26
C ASP A 66 13.57 25.81 -0.07
N ASN A 67 12.73 24.80 -0.30
CA ASN A 67 12.85 23.95 -1.49
C ASN A 67 12.02 24.42 -2.69
N HIS A 68 10.97 25.21 -2.46
CA HIS A 68 10.00 25.64 -3.49
C HIS A 68 9.57 24.48 -4.41
N PRO A 69 8.94 23.42 -3.87
CA PRO A 69 8.71 22.18 -4.62
C PRO A 69 7.82 22.37 -5.85
N ASP A 70 8.10 21.57 -6.88
CA ASP A 70 7.20 21.28 -7.99
C ASP A 70 6.22 20.15 -7.64
N LEU A 71 6.63 19.25 -6.74
CA LEU A 71 5.86 18.11 -6.27
C LEU A 71 5.93 18.01 -4.74
N ILE A 72 4.78 17.84 -4.11
CA ILE A 72 4.67 17.51 -2.68
C ILE A 72 4.21 16.07 -2.56
N MET A 73 4.99 15.25 -1.86
CA MET A 73 4.56 13.93 -1.40
C MET A 73 4.08 14.04 0.04
N PHE A 74 2.77 13.93 0.23
CA PHE A 74 2.10 14.15 1.50
C PHE A 74 1.68 12.82 2.11
N SER A 75 2.37 12.40 3.16
CA SER A 75 2.24 11.08 3.79
C SER A 75 2.15 11.08 5.33
N PRO A 76 1.53 12.09 5.99
CA PRO A 76 1.32 12.02 7.42
C PRO A 76 0.30 10.92 7.79
N PRO A 77 0.20 10.52 9.07
CA PRO A 77 -0.88 9.65 9.52
C PRO A 77 -2.28 10.25 9.20
N PRO A 78 -3.30 9.43 8.88
CA PRO A 78 -4.65 9.93 8.54
C PRO A 78 -5.27 10.85 9.60
N THR A 79 -4.98 10.60 10.88
CA THR A 79 -5.46 11.44 12.00
C THR A 79 -4.78 12.80 12.11
N VAL A 80 -3.62 12.97 11.47
CA VAL A 80 -2.81 14.20 11.47
C VAL A 80 -3.00 14.98 10.16
N ALA A 81 -3.37 14.29 9.08
CA ALA A 81 -3.52 14.88 7.75
C ALA A 81 -4.46 16.11 7.71
N PRO A 82 -5.66 16.11 8.32
CA PRO A 82 -6.56 17.27 8.28
C PRO A 82 -5.93 18.55 8.83
N ASP A 83 -5.29 18.47 10.00
CA ASP A 83 -4.66 19.62 10.63
C ASP A 83 -3.52 20.18 9.77
N LEU A 84 -2.74 19.32 9.12
CA LEU A 84 -1.65 19.75 8.23
C LEU A 84 -2.15 20.34 6.91
N ILE A 85 -3.31 19.92 6.40
CA ILE A 85 -3.91 20.56 5.22
C ILE A 85 -4.21 22.04 5.53
N ASP A 86 -4.80 22.32 6.69
CA ASP A 86 -5.19 23.67 7.07
C ASP A 86 -4.02 24.52 7.58
N SER A 87 -3.14 23.95 8.39
CA SER A 87 -2.06 24.71 9.03
C SER A 87 -0.82 24.86 8.16
N VAL A 88 -0.58 23.92 7.22
CA VAL A 88 0.66 23.89 6.41
C VAL A 88 0.38 24.09 4.93
N LEU A 89 -0.41 23.21 4.32
CA LEU A 89 -0.60 23.21 2.86
C LEU A 89 -1.34 24.48 2.43
N ARG A 90 -2.51 24.78 3.01
CA ARG A 90 -3.32 25.94 2.65
C ARG A 90 -2.52 27.25 2.68
N PRO A 91 -1.83 27.63 3.77
CA PRO A 91 -1.02 28.84 3.81
C PRO A 91 0.08 28.87 2.74
N TYR A 92 0.74 27.73 2.48
CA TYR A 92 1.78 27.66 1.47
C TYR A 92 1.23 27.86 0.05
N TYR A 93 0.11 27.23 -0.31
CA TYR A 93 -0.53 27.44 -1.62
C TYR A 93 -1.03 28.89 -1.78
N GLU A 94 -1.55 29.52 -0.73
CA GLU A 94 -1.92 30.95 -0.74
C GLU A 94 -0.71 31.88 -0.94
N GLU A 95 0.41 31.60 -0.28
CA GLU A 95 1.69 32.29 -0.46
C GLU A 95 2.15 32.20 -1.93
N ARG A 96 2.16 30.99 -2.50
CA ARG A 96 2.54 30.75 -3.91
C ARG A 96 1.66 31.46 -4.92
N ARG A 97 0.33 31.51 -4.67
CA ARG A 97 -0.59 32.29 -5.49
C ARG A 97 -0.29 33.79 -5.42
N THR A 98 -0.04 34.30 -4.23
CA THR A 98 0.27 35.72 -4.01
C THR A 98 1.55 36.15 -4.74
N GLU A 99 2.54 35.25 -4.80
CA GLU A 99 3.79 35.45 -5.52
C GLU A 99 3.68 35.28 -7.04
N GLY A 100 2.54 34.78 -7.54
CA GLY A 100 2.33 34.49 -8.97
C GLY A 100 3.17 33.32 -9.49
N GLY A 101 3.64 32.44 -8.60
CA GLY A 101 4.46 31.29 -8.96
C GLY A 101 3.63 30.06 -9.34
N PRO A 102 4.27 29.02 -9.91
CA PRO A 102 3.62 27.73 -10.11
C PRO A 102 3.20 27.09 -8.78
N LEU A 103 2.06 26.41 -8.81
CA LEU A 103 1.56 25.61 -7.69
C LEU A 103 2.08 24.18 -7.81
N PRO A 104 2.60 23.57 -6.72
CA PRO A 104 3.03 22.18 -6.78
C PRO A 104 1.86 21.22 -6.98
N VAL A 105 2.17 20.10 -7.62
CA VAL A 105 1.28 18.94 -7.64
C VAL A 105 1.34 18.24 -6.28
N LEU A 106 0.20 17.76 -5.78
CA LEU A 106 0.09 17.10 -4.48
C LEU A 106 -0.21 15.61 -4.65
N TYR A 107 0.72 14.75 -4.23
CA TYR A 107 0.51 13.30 -4.14
C TYR A 107 0.19 12.96 -2.68
N ALA A 108 -1.08 12.69 -2.40
CA ALA A 108 -1.60 12.41 -1.07
C ALA A 108 -1.68 10.90 -0.83
N PHE A 109 -0.88 10.40 0.09
CA PHE A 109 -0.83 8.99 0.47
C PHE A 109 -1.81 8.56 1.58
N PRO A 110 -2.33 9.46 2.45
CA PRO A 110 -3.40 9.08 3.35
C PRO A 110 -4.63 8.64 2.55
N PRO A 111 -5.24 7.49 2.88
CA PRO A 111 -6.49 7.07 2.23
C PRO A 111 -7.66 7.99 2.59
N VAL A 112 -7.54 8.70 3.70
CA VAL A 112 -8.44 9.76 4.13
C VAL A 112 -7.59 10.88 4.74
N PRO A 113 -7.88 12.17 4.48
CA PRO A 113 -8.99 12.74 3.70
C PRO A 113 -8.97 12.40 2.20
N LEU A 114 -10.15 12.48 1.57
CA LEU A 114 -10.32 12.27 0.12
C LEU A 114 -9.96 13.54 -0.67
N GLY A 115 -9.75 13.39 -1.98
CA GLY A 115 -9.27 14.46 -2.86
C GLY A 115 -10.09 15.74 -2.78
N GLN A 116 -11.41 15.62 -2.62
CA GLN A 116 -12.30 16.77 -2.51
C GLN A 116 -11.98 17.65 -1.29
N THR A 117 -11.62 17.06 -0.15
CA THR A 117 -11.22 17.81 1.04
C THR A 117 -9.99 18.67 0.79
N TYR A 118 -9.04 18.17 -0.01
CA TYR A 118 -7.88 18.96 -0.42
C TYR A 118 -8.30 20.08 -1.37
N LEU A 119 -9.18 19.85 -2.33
CA LEU A 119 -9.65 20.90 -3.25
C LEU A 119 -10.44 21.99 -2.50
N ASP A 120 -11.33 21.60 -1.58
CA ASP A 120 -12.09 22.53 -0.74
C ASP A 120 -11.16 23.43 0.11
N ALA A 121 -10.03 22.87 0.55
CA ALA A 121 -9.07 23.58 1.36
C ALA A 121 -8.07 24.41 0.54
N LEU A 122 -7.56 23.84 -0.55
CA LEU A 122 -6.44 24.39 -1.28
C LEU A 122 -6.89 25.22 -2.48
N GLY A 123 -8.04 24.94 -3.07
CA GLY A 123 -8.59 25.57 -4.28
C GLY A 123 -8.60 24.63 -5.51
N ASP A 124 -9.55 24.85 -6.42
CA ASP A 124 -9.79 24.00 -7.61
C ASP A 124 -8.68 24.08 -8.69
N ASP A 125 -7.77 25.04 -8.58
CA ASP A 125 -6.60 25.21 -9.45
C ASP A 125 -5.41 24.32 -9.04
N VAL A 126 -5.54 23.56 -7.94
CA VAL A 126 -4.53 22.60 -7.47
C VAL A 126 -4.76 21.23 -8.08
N LEU A 127 -3.67 20.58 -8.49
CA LEU A 127 -3.68 19.17 -8.87
C LEU A 127 -3.34 18.30 -7.66
N VAL A 128 -4.33 17.54 -7.20
CA VAL A 128 -4.17 16.55 -6.12
C VAL A 128 -4.63 15.17 -6.59
N VAL A 129 -3.88 14.14 -6.19
CA VAL A 129 -4.22 12.73 -6.36
C VAL A 129 -4.11 12.03 -5.02
N ASN A 130 -5.13 11.27 -4.64
CA ASN A 130 -5.00 10.30 -3.56
C ASN A 130 -4.41 9.02 -4.15
N MET A 131 -3.40 8.46 -3.50
CA MET A 131 -2.67 7.30 -4.01
C MET A 131 -2.37 6.29 -2.92
N ILE A 132 -2.66 5.02 -3.22
CA ILE A 132 -2.22 3.87 -2.44
C ILE A 132 -1.15 3.15 -3.26
N PRO A 133 0.15 3.31 -2.93
CA PRO A 133 1.22 2.67 -3.67
C PRO A 133 1.29 1.17 -3.35
N ASN A 134 2.01 0.43 -4.19
CA ASN A 134 2.41 -0.93 -3.86
C ASN A 134 3.31 -0.91 -2.61
N ASN A 135 2.90 -1.65 -1.57
CA ASN A 135 3.61 -1.72 -0.29
C ASN A 135 4.72 -2.78 -0.27
N VAL A 136 4.87 -3.58 -1.34
CA VAL A 136 5.96 -4.56 -1.49
C VAL A 136 6.78 -4.21 -2.72
N THR A 137 7.86 -3.44 -2.50
CA THR A 137 8.72 -2.93 -3.58
C THR A 137 9.97 -3.80 -3.80
N SER A 138 10.27 -4.68 -2.85
CA SER A 138 11.33 -5.69 -2.93
C SER A 138 10.93 -6.97 -2.20
N ILE A 139 11.39 -8.12 -2.72
CA ILE A 139 11.29 -9.44 -2.07
C ILE A 139 12.68 -10.08 -2.11
N ALA A 140 13.20 -10.51 -0.96
CA ALA A 140 14.52 -11.07 -0.72
C ALA A 140 15.64 -10.26 -1.36
N GLY A 141 15.57 -8.93 -1.19
CA GLY A 141 16.52 -7.95 -1.71
C GLY A 141 16.46 -7.75 -3.24
N ARG A 142 15.50 -8.35 -3.94
CA ARG A 142 15.28 -8.14 -5.38
C ARG A 142 14.11 -7.18 -5.59
N PRO A 143 14.19 -6.24 -6.53
CA PRO A 143 13.05 -5.38 -6.86
C PRO A 143 11.85 -6.21 -7.35
N VAL A 144 10.66 -5.87 -6.88
CA VAL A 144 9.40 -6.36 -7.46
C VAL A 144 9.16 -5.62 -8.78
N VAL A 145 8.88 -6.36 -9.86
CA VAL A 145 8.67 -5.80 -11.19
C VAL A 145 7.40 -6.36 -11.82
N ASP A 146 6.44 -5.47 -12.06
CA ASP A 146 5.13 -5.73 -12.70
C ASP A 146 4.20 -6.72 -11.98
N GLU A 147 4.51 -7.10 -10.74
CA GLU A 147 3.70 -8.03 -9.95
C GLU A 147 2.55 -7.34 -9.22
N GLY A 148 2.81 -6.14 -8.69
CA GLY A 148 1.87 -5.42 -7.84
C GLY A 148 0.85 -4.58 -8.60
N HIS A 149 0.34 -3.58 -7.89
CA HIS A 149 -0.53 -2.54 -8.41
C HIS A 149 -0.34 -1.29 -7.56
N TYR A 150 -0.73 -0.14 -8.10
CA TYR A 150 -0.90 1.07 -7.32
C TYR A 150 -2.21 1.73 -7.73
N THR A 151 -2.93 2.21 -6.72
CA THR A 151 -4.26 2.75 -6.90
C THR A 151 -4.23 4.26 -6.79
N VAL A 152 -4.98 4.93 -7.67
CA VAL A 152 -5.18 6.38 -7.60
C VAL A 152 -6.66 6.73 -7.62
N THR A 153 -6.97 7.90 -7.07
CA THR A 153 -8.28 8.56 -7.21
C THR A 153 -8.07 10.03 -7.51
N TYR A 154 -8.94 10.58 -8.36
CA TYR A 154 -8.96 12.00 -8.68
C TYR A 154 -10.30 12.60 -8.25
N ALA A 155 -10.26 13.75 -7.59
CA ALA A 155 -11.47 14.50 -7.24
C ALA A 155 -11.96 15.42 -8.37
N ALA A 156 -11.08 15.72 -9.32
CA ALA A 156 -11.36 16.56 -10.49
C ALA A 156 -10.62 16.00 -11.73
N PRO A 157 -11.04 16.36 -12.95
CA PRO A 157 -10.36 15.93 -14.17
C PRO A 157 -8.87 16.25 -14.15
N TRP A 158 -8.03 15.24 -14.36
CA TRP A 158 -6.58 15.39 -14.38
C TRP A 158 -6.04 15.50 -15.82
N PRO A 159 -5.06 16.40 -16.07
CA PRO A 159 -4.43 16.49 -17.39
C PRO A 159 -3.73 15.19 -17.78
N THR A 160 -3.91 14.73 -19.02
CA THR A 160 -3.34 13.46 -19.52
C THR A 160 -1.81 13.40 -19.38
N GLU A 161 -1.12 14.53 -19.56
CA GLU A 161 0.34 14.63 -19.35
C GLU A 161 0.75 14.35 -17.90
N ARG A 162 -0.04 14.81 -16.92
CA ARG A 162 0.21 14.60 -15.49
C ARG A 162 -0.08 13.16 -15.06
N VAL A 163 -1.08 12.53 -15.67
CA VAL A 163 -1.33 11.09 -15.52
C VAL A 163 -0.15 10.28 -16.05
N ALA A 164 0.37 10.63 -17.24
CA ALA A 164 1.52 9.95 -17.82
C ALA A 164 2.81 10.12 -16.98
N GLU A 165 3.03 11.32 -16.41
CA GLU A 165 4.13 11.58 -15.47
C GLU A 165 4.04 10.71 -14.21
N LEU A 166 2.84 10.63 -13.62
CA LEU A 166 2.59 9.77 -12.46
C LEU A 166 2.84 8.29 -12.79
N GLN A 167 2.33 7.82 -13.92
CA GLN A 167 2.52 6.45 -14.37
C GLN A 167 4.00 6.12 -14.63
N ASN A 168 4.74 7.07 -15.20
CA ASN A 168 6.18 6.93 -15.41
C ASN A 168 6.95 6.91 -14.07
N LEU A 169 6.52 7.69 -13.07
CA LEU A 169 7.12 7.68 -11.74
C LEU A 169 7.00 6.30 -11.07
N PHE A 170 5.84 5.66 -11.20
CA PHE A 170 5.56 4.33 -10.63
C PHE A 170 5.76 3.18 -11.63
N ALA A 171 6.49 3.41 -12.72
CA ALA A 171 6.74 2.40 -13.74
C ALA A 171 7.43 1.17 -13.13
N GLY A 172 6.93 -0.01 -13.51
CA GLY A 172 7.43 -1.29 -13.00
C GLY A 172 6.83 -1.73 -11.66
N GLN A 173 5.97 -0.93 -11.01
CA GLN A 173 5.26 -1.37 -9.80
C GLN A 173 4.06 -2.28 -10.08
N GLY A 174 3.74 -2.48 -11.36
CA GLY A 174 2.57 -3.23 -11.81
C GLY A 174 1.45 -2.34 -12.30
N GLU A 175 0.21 -2.77 -12.10
CA GLU A 175 -0.94 -2.14 -12.76
C GLU A 175 -1.31 -0.79 -12.14
N TYR A 176 -1.46 0.22 -12.99
CA TYR A 176 -2.13 1.47 -12.64
C TYR A 176 -3.63 1.20 -12.52
N VAL A 177 -4.21 1.44 -11.34
CA VAL A 177 -5.64 1.22 -11.12
C VAL A 177 -6.30 2.51 -10.66
N GLU A 178 -7.23 3.02 -11.46
CA GLU A 178 -8.05 4.16 -11.08
C GLU A 178 -9.36 3.66 -10.47
N VAL A 179 -9.73 4.22 -9.30
CA VAL A 179 -10.99 3.91 -8.63
C VAL A 179 -11.69 5.21 -8.23
N GLU A 180 -13.00 5.12 -8.02
CA GLU A 180 -13.77 6.23 -7.48
C GLU A 180 -13.31 6.55 -6.05
N SER A 181 -13.32 7.83 -5.66
CA SER A 181 -12.79 8.26 -4.36
C SER A 181 -13.46 7.54 -3.18
N HIS A 182 -14.76 7.24 -3.27
CA HIS A 182 -15.50 6.51 -2.23
C HIS A 182 -15.12 5.02 -2.14
N GLN A 183 -14.42 4.48 -3.13
CA GLN A 183 -13.98 3.08 -3.19
C GLN A 183 -12.61 2.83 -2.57
N ILE A 184 -11.84 3.88 -2.23
CA ILE A 184 -10.46 3.70 -1.71
C ILE A 184 -10.43 2.91 -0.39
N VAL A 185 -11.34 3.19 0.54
CA VAL A 185 -11.43 2.48 1.83
C VAL A 185 -12.03 1.07 1.65
N PRO A 186 -13.14 0.87 0.91
CA PRO A 186 -13.61 -0.47 0.54
C PRO A 186 -12.53 -1.33 -0.11
N MET A 187 -11.77 -0.80 -1.07
CA MET A 187 -10.65 -1.48 -1.70
C MET A 187 -9.64 -1.96 -0.64
N LEU A 188 -9.18 -1.03 0.22
CA LEU A 188 -8.19 -1.33 1.27
C LEU A 188 -8.64 -2.41 2.24
N GLY A 189 -9.94 -2.52 2.52
CA GLY A 189 -10.52 -3.57 3.35
C GLY A 189 -10.14 -4.97 2.86
N GLY A 190 -10.31 -5.23 1.56
CA GLY A 190 -9.96 -6.51 0.95
C GLY A 190 -8.44 -6.75 0.90
N LEU A 191 -7.67 -5.73 0.49
CA LEU A 191 -6.20 -5.83 0.39
C LEU A 191 -5.56 -6.15 1.75
N CYS A 192 -6.02 -5.50 2.83
CA CYS A 192 -5.49 -5.74 4.16
C CYS A 192 -5.81 -7.15 4.69
N VAL A 193 -6.97 -7.72 4.33
CA VAL A 193 -7.28 -9.11 4.69
C VAL A 193 -6.45 -10.10 3.88
N ILE A 194 -6.12 -9.81 2.62
CA ILE A 194 -5.11 -10.59 1.88
C ILE A 194 -3.76 -10.55 2.62
N ASN A 195 -3.28 -9.36 3.00
CA ASN A 195 -2.02 -9.19 3.74
C ASN A 195 -1.99 -9.94 5.08
N SER A 196 -3.15 -10.29 5.65
CA SER A 196 -3.19 -11.12 6.87
C SER A 196 -2.60 -12.52 6.69
N LEU A 197 -2.39 -12.97 5.45
CA LEU A 197 -1.64 -14.20 5.16
C LEU A 197 -0.19 -14.13 5.61
N TRP A 198 0.45 -12.95 5.66
CA TRP A 198 1.80 -12.82 6.24
C TRP A 198 1.84 -13.25 7.71
N TYR A 199 0.74 -13.07 8.44
CA TYR A 199 0.60 -13.50 9.82
C TYR A 199 0.05 -14.92 9.95
N ALA A 200 -0.99 -15.26 9.19
CA ALA A 200 -1.70 -16.53 9.34
C ALA A 200 -0.91 -17.73 8.80
N LEU A 201 -0.20 -17.56 7.68
CA LEU A 201 0.44 -18.65 6.96
C LEU A 201 1.56 -19.32 7.78
N PRO A 202 2.50 -18.59 8.41
CA PRO A 202 3.53 -19.23 9.25
C PRO A 202 2.94 -20.06 10.39
N ILE A 203 1.83 -19.61 10.99
CA ILE A 203 1.15 -20.33 12.09
C ILE A 203 0.47 -21.61 11.58
N VAL A 204 -0.13 -21.56 10.39
CA VAL A 204 -0.68 -22.76 9.74
C VAL A 204 0.43 -23.74 9.38
N ALA A 205 1.55 -23.25 8.82
CA ALA A 205 2.71 -24.07 8.49
C ALA A 205 3.27 -24.78 9.74
N ASP A 206 3.44 -24.06 10.86
CA ASP A 206 3.88 -24.64 12.13
C ASP A 206 2.96 -25.79 12.60
N ARG A 207 1.64 -25.62 12.46
CA ARG A 207 0.64 -26.64 12.85
C ARG A 207 0.71 -27.88 11.96
N LEU A 208 1.00 -27.70 10.68
CA LEU A 208 1.16 -28.79 9.72
C LEU A 208 2.57 -29.40 9.76
N GLU A 209 3.47 -28.89 10.61
CA GLU A 209 4.88 -29.28 10.68
C GLU A 209 5.61 -29.09 9.33
N LEU A 210 5.28 -28.02 8.61
CA LEU A 210 5.85 -27.65 7.31
C LEU A 210 6.67 -26.35 7.38
N ASP A 211 7.53 -26.14 6.40
CA ASP A 211 8.17 -24.84 6.18
C ASP A 211 7.14 -23.85 5.60
N HIS A 212 7.08 -22.63 6.14
CA HIS A 212 6.14 -21.62 5.67
C HIS A 212 6.44 -21.15 4.25
N ASN A 213 7.70 -21.18 3.82
CA ASN A 213 8.09 -20.84 2.46
C ASN A 213 7.51 -21.85 1.45
N ASP A 214 7.54 -23.15 1.78
CA ASP A 214 6.96 -24.21 0.95
C ASP A 214 5.43 -24.10 0.88
N VAL A 215 4.79 -23.80 2.02
CA VAL A 215 3.35 -23.53 2.06
C VAL A 215 2.99 -22.28 1.25
N GLY A 216 3.77 -21.21 1.37
CA GLY A 216 3.62 -19.98 0.58
C GLY A 216 3.73 -20.24 -0.91
N GLU A 217 4.75 -21.01 -1.33
CA GLU A 217 4.93 -21.43 -2.72
C GLU A 217 3.73 -22.23 -3.24
N TYR A 218 3.26 -23.21 -2.45
CA TYR A 218 2.15 -24.07 -2.84
C TYR A 218 0.84 -23.29 -3.01
N LEU A 219 0.50 -22.43 -2.03
CA LEU A 219 -0.68 -21.56 -2.14
C LEU A 219 -0.57 -20.64 -3.35
N ARG A 220 0.62 -20.05 -3.59
CA ARG A 220 0.86 -19.21 -4.76
C ARG A 220 0.60 -19.97 -6.06
N ALA A 221 1.12 -21.20 -6.18
CA ALA A 221 0.89 -22.06 -7.34
C ALA A 221 -0.59 -22.28 -7.60
N ARG A 222 -1.37 -22.59 -6.55
CA ARG A 222 -2.82 -22.78 -6.67
C ARG A 222 -3.54 -21.50 -7.06
N VAL A 223 -3.16 -20.35 -6.52
CA VAL A 223 -3.72 -19.05 -6.93
C VAL A 223 -3.42 -18.75 -8.40
N ARG A 224 -2.22 -19.05 -8.89
CA ARG A 224 -1.90 -18.90 -10.32
C ARG A 224 -2.71 -19.83 -11.21
N ASP A 225 -2.93 -21.07 -10.79
CA ASP A 225 -3.78 -22.03 -11.50
C ASP A 225 -5.24 -21.53 -11.58
N LEU A 226 -5.74 -20.89 -10.53
CA LEU A 226 -7.10 -20.33 -10.46
C LEU A 226 -7.28 -19.09 -11.34
N THR A 227 -6.28 -18.22 -11.34
CA THR A 227 -6.40 -16.85 -11.88
C THR A 227 -5.77 -16.66 -13.24
N GLY A 228 -4.83 -17.54 -13.63
CA GLY A 228 -3.97 -17.38 -14.79
C GLY A 228 -2.95 -16.24 -14.68
N PHE A 229 -2.85 -15.56 -13.54
CA PHE A 229 -1.93 -14.45 -13.35
C PHE A 229 -0.52 -14.98 -13.03
N ALA A 230 0.44 -14.73 -13.92
CA ALA A 230 1.82 -15.18 -13.78
C ALA A 230 2.81 -14.10 -14.26
N PRO A 231 3.26 -13.19 -13.38
CA PRO A 231 4.23 -12.16 -13.75
C PRO A 231 5.57 -12.76 -14.20
N ALA A 232 6.05 -12.31 -15.36
CA ALA A 232 7.19 -12.91 -16.06
C ALA A 232 8.52 -12.83 -15.30
N GLN A 233 8.71 -11.80 -14.48
CA GLN A 233 9.95 -11.53 -13.74
C GLN A 233 9.91 -12.03 -12.30
N SER A 234 8.82 -12.67 -11.88
CA SER A 234 8.66 -13.17 -10.52
C SER A 234 9.54 -14.39 -10.21
N THR A 235 9.79 -14.65 -8.92
CA THR A 235 10.50 -15.86 -8.50
C THR A 235 9.76 -17.11 -9.00
N PRO A 236 10.47 -18.07 -9.64
CA PRO A 236 9.84 -19.31 -10.11
C PRO A 236 9.27 -20.14 -8.97
N ILE A 237 8.19 -20.87 -9.25
CA ILE A 237 7.63 -21.89 -8.38
C ILE A 237 8.40 -23.19 -8.66
N ARG A 238 8.99 -23.78 -7.62
CA ARG A 238 9.80 -25.00 -7.73
C ARG A 238 8.94 -26.25 -7.78
N GLY A 239 7.77 -26.21 -7.14
CA GLY A 239 6.78 -27.28 -7.16
C GLY A 239 7.02 -28.29 -6.05
N GLU A 240 7.04 -27.81 -4.80
CA GLU A 240 7.15 -28.67 -3.63
C GLU A 240 5.99 -29.67 -3.51
N ASP A 241 6.33 -30.88 -3.11
CA ASP A 241 5.39 -31.99 -3.03
C ASP A 241 4.75 -32.07 -1.65
N LEU A 242 3.71 -31.26 -1.44
CA LEU A 242 2.91 -31.24 -0.21
C LEU A 242 1.66 -32.13 -0.31
N ARG A 243 1.78 -33.30 -0.97
CA ARG A 243 0.66 -34.21 -1.26
C ARG A 243 -0.21 -34.53 -0.05
N ASP A 244 0.39 -34.73 1.12
CA ASP A 244 -0.33 -35.09 2.35
C ASP A 244 -1.22 -33.96 2.90
N HIS A 245 -0.98 -32.71 2.46
CA HIS A 245 -1.74 -31.52 2.85
C HIS A 245 -2.40 -30.79 1.67
N ALA A 246 -2.36 -31.39 0.47
CA ALA A 246 -2.74 -30.74 -0.77
C ALA A 246 -4.19 -30.22 -0.77
N ASP A 247 -5.14 -31.02 -0.25
CA ASP A 247 -6.56 -30.65 -0.21
C ASP A 247 -6.80 -29.45 0.73
N TYR A 248 -6.19 -29.49 1.93
CA TYR A 248 -6.27 -28.41 2.91
C TYR A 248 -5.70 -27.11 2.34
N LEU A 249 -4.46 -27.14 1.83
CA LEU A 249 -3.77 -25.96 1.33
C LEU A 249 -4.44 -25.39 0.07
N THR A 250 -4.99 -26.24 -0.79
CA THR A 250 -5.75 -25.80 -1.97
C THR A 250 -7.06 -25.12 -1.57
N ALA A 251 -7.75 -25.66 -0.57
CA ALA A 251 -8.97 -25.05 -0.06
C ALA A 251 -8.69 -23.72 0.66
N MET A 252 -7.56 -23.59 1.36
CA MET A 252 -7.10 -22.31 1.93
C MET A 252 -6.89 -21.24 0.87
N ALA A 253 -6.17 -21.57 -0.22
CA ALA A 253 -5.95 -20.65 -1.33
C ALA A 253 -7.29 -20.16 -1.93
N ARG A 254 -8.25 -21.09 -2.11
CA ARG A 254 -9.59 -20.78 -2.61
C ARG A 254 -10.39 -19.91 -1.65
N ALA A 255 -10.37 -20.20 -0.36
CA ALA A 255 -11.17 -19.46 0.62
C ALA A 255 -10.76 -17.98 0.67
N TRP A 256 -9.47 -17.67 0.59
CA TRP A 256 -9.00 -16.29 0.48
C TRP A 256 -9.39 -15.64 -0.84
N HIS A 257 -9.18 -16.34 -1.96
CA HIS A 257 -9.54 -15.84 -3.28
C HIS A 257 -11.05 -15.53 -3.39
N ASP A 258 -11.89 -16.53 -3.11
CA ASP A 258 -13.34 -16.45 -3.28
C ASP A 258 -13.98 -15.52 -2.23
N GLY A 259 -13.45 -15.53 -1.00
CA GLY A 259 -13.92 -14.65 0.08
C GLY A 259 -13.70 -13.17 -0.24
N ILE A 260 -12.53 -12.80 -0.78
CA ILE A 260 -12.25 -11.41 -1.17
C ILE A 260 -12.94 -11.03 -2.48
N ALA A 261 -13.04 -11.95 -3.45
CA ALA A 261 -13.80 -11.71 -4.68
C ALA A 261 -15.28 -11.44 -4.40
N ARG A 262 -15.89 -12.20 -3.48
CA ARG A 262 -17.26 -11.95 -2.99
C ARG A 262 -17.36 -10.59 -2.31
N TYR A 263 -16.46 -10.29 -1.38
CA TYR A 263 -16.42 -8.99 -0.70
C TYR A 263 -16.41 -7.83 -1.70
N TYR A 264 -15.53 -7.87 -2.70
CA TYR A 264 -15.46 -6.76 -3.67
C TYR A 264 -16.73 -6.62 -4.51
N THR A 265 -17.40 -7.74 -4.82
CA THR A 265 -18.72 -7.74 -5.47
C THR A 265 -19.77 -7.06 -4.59
N GLU A 266 -19.74 -7.29 -3.27
CA GLU A 266 -20.67 -6.69 -2.29
C GLU A 266 -20.39 -5.20 -2.02
N THR A 267 -19.22 -4.69 -2.41
CA THR A 267 -18.83 -3.28 -2.27
C THR A 267 -18.90 -2.49 -3.58
N ASP A 268 -19.56 -3.04 -4.61
CA ASP A 268 -19.76 -2.41 -5.91
C ASP A 268 -18.45 -1.99 -6.62
N LEU A 269 -17.34 -2.68 -6.35
CA LEU A 269 -16.13 -2.50 -7.17
C LEU A 269 -16.39 -3.08 -8.57
N ALA A 270 -15.92 -2.38 -9.60
CA ALA A 270 -16.02 -2.87 -10.96
C ALA A 270 -15.35 -4.27 -11.07
N PRO A 271 -16.00 -5.26 -11.73
CA PRO A 271 -15.49 -6.64 -11.73
C PRO A 271 -14.05 -6.80 -12.22
N ASP A 272 -13.65 -6.01 -13.22
CA ASP A 272 -12.28 -6.02 -13.74
C ASP A 272 -11.27 -5.49 -12.71
N THR A 273 -11.61 -4.38 -12.05
CA THR A 273 -10.81 -3.79 -10.96
C THR A 273 -10.69 -4.75 -9.78
N ALA A 274 -11.81 -5.34 -9.34
CA ALA A 274 -11.83 -6.33 -8.26
C ALA A 274 -10.93 -7.53 -8.59
N ARG A 275 -11.01 -8.03 -9.82
CA ARG A 275 -10.15 -9.11 -10.32
C ARG A 275 -8.67 -8.71 -10.29
N THR A 276 -8.31 -7.52 -10.77
CA THR A 276 -6.94 -7.01 -10.72
C THR A 276 -6.41 -7.01 -9.28
N PHE A 277 -7.19 -6.51 -8.32
CA PHE A 277 -6.79 -6.51 -6.91
C PHE A 277 -6.62 -7.90 -6.32
N VAL A 278 -7.62 -8.79 -6.48
CA VAL A 278 -7.55 -10.15 -5.93
C VAL A 278 -6.37 -10.90 -6.52
N HIS A 279 -6.23 -10.91 -7.85
CA HIS A 279 -5.23 -11.74 -8.52
C HIS A 279 -3.81 -11.27 -8.20
N ARG A 280 -3.54 -9.97 -8.36
CA ARG A 280 -2.20 -9.42 -8.21
C ARG A 280 -1.77 -9.36 -6.75
N HIS A 281 -2.64 -8.86 -5.88
CA HIS A 281 -2.28 -8.66 -4.48
C HIS A 281 -2.15 -9.99 -3.74
N LEU A 282 -2.98 -10.99 -4.06
CA LEU A 282 -2.85 -12.33 -3.50
C LEU A 282 -1.58 -13.03 -3.99
N ASP A 283 -1.25 -12.97 -5.29
CA ASP A 283 0.02 -13.53 -5.81
C ASP A 283 1.23 -12.85 -5.16
N LEU A 284 1.23 -11.53 -5.03
CA LEU A 284 2.34 -10.77 -4.44
C LEU A 284 2.52 -11.07 -2.94
N THR A 285 1.41 -11.18 -2.20
CA THR A 285 1.44 -11.55 -0.78
C THR A 285 2.04 -12.95 -0.60
N LEU A 286 1.61 -13.91 -1.43
CA LEU A 286 2.11 -15.29 -1.39
C LEU A 286 3.54 -15.41 -1.94
N HIS A 287 3.94 -14.58 -2.91
CA HIS A 287 5.34 -14.47 -3.34
C HIS A 287 6.24 -14.04 -2.18
N THR A 288 5.78 -13.05 -1.41
CA THR A 288 6.51 -12.59 -0.23
C THR A 288 6.65 -13.75 0.76
N ALA A 289 5.56 -14.46 1.08
CA ALA A 289 5.59 -15.62 1.97
C ALA A 289 6.43 -16.80 1.44
N GLN A 290 6.52 -16.97 0.11
CA GLN A 290 7.33 -18.01 -0.53
C GLN A 290 8.83 -17.80 -0.33
N VAL A 291 9.30 -16.56 -0.23
CA VAL A 291 10.75 -16.26 -0.34
C VAL A 291 11.31 -15.59 0.92
N GLU A 292 10.52 -14.78 1.60
CA GLU A 292 10.99 -14.05 2.77
C GLU A 292 11.03 -14.94 4.02
N PRO A 293 11.99 -14.69 4.92
CA PRO A 293 12.03 -15.35 6.21
C PRO A 293 10.87 -14.89 7.09
N ARG A 294 10.55 -15.69 8.11
CA ARG A 294 9.41 -15.44 9.00
C ARG A 294 9.47 -14.07 9.66
N GLU A 295 10.65 -13.64 10.08
CA GLU A 295 10.86 -12.35 10.75
C GLU A 295 10.44 -11.18 9.87
N VAL A 296 10.69 -11.27 8.55
CA VAL A 296 10.25 -10.24 7.60
C VAL A 296 8.73 -10.24 7.44
N LEU A 297 8.07 -11.41 7.45
CA LEU A 297 6.61 -11.48 7.41
C LEU A 297 5.97 -10.91 8.68
N GLU A 298 6.58 -11.16 9.84
CA GLU A 298 6.17 -10.57 11.12
C GLU A 298 6.34 -9.06 11.12
N ASP A 299 7.49 -8.56 10.63
CA ASP A 299 7.76 -7.13 10.47
C ASP A 299 6.80 -6.47 9.47
N LEU A 300 6.42 -7.14 8.38
CA LEU A 300 5.40 -6.63 7.45
C LEU A 300 4.01 -6.60 8.09
N SER A 301 3.67 -7.61 8.90
CA SER A 301 2.38 -7.71 9.60
C SER A 301 2.21 -6.64 10.69
N VAL A 302 3.32 -6.16 11.26
CA VAL A 302 3.32 -5.14 12.34
C VAL A 302 3.72 -3.76 11.82
N GLY A 303 4.79 -3.67 11.05
CA GLY A 303 5.48 -2.45 10.64
C GLY A 303 4.90 -1.76 9.41
N ALA A 304 4.18 -2.48 8.53
CA ALA A 304 3.39 -1.85 7.46
C ALA A 304 2.08 -1.25 7.99
N ALA A 305 1.69 -1.54 9.24
CA ALA A 305 0.48 -1.00 9.85
C ALA A 305 0.78 0.34 10.54
N THR A 306 0.21 1.43 10.02
CA THR A 306 0.03 2.64 10.83
C THR A 306 -0.75 2.23 12.09
N LYS A 307 -0.26 2.57 13.28
CA LYS A 307 -0.93 2.25 14.54
C LYS A 307 -2.38 2.75 14.53
N GLY A 308 -3.33 1.86 14.82
CA GLY A 308 -4.77 2.11 14.73
C GLY A 308 -5.34 2.04 13.31
N GLY A 309 -4.54 1.68 12.31
CA GLY A 309 -4.92 1.64 10.90
C GLY A 309 -5.66 0.38 10.45
N VAL A 310 -6.00 0.35 9.15
CA VAL A 310 -6.75 -0.75 8.52
C VAL A 310 -5.99 -2.09 8.54
N LEU A 311 -4.67 -2.10 8.33
CA LEU A 311 -3.88 -3.34 8.36
C LEU A 311 -3.85 -3.96 9.76
N GLU A 312 -3.70 -3.15 10.81
CA GLU A 312 -3.76 -3.63 12.20
C GLU A 312 -5.12 -4.27 12.49
N ARG A 313 -6.22 -3.68 11.99
CA ARG A 313 -7.55 -4.27 12.11
C ARG A 313 -7.64 -5.63 11.41
N ALA A 314 -7.06 -5.77 10.22
CA ALA A 314 -7.04 -7.04 9.50
C ALA A 314 -6.25 -8.12 10.25
N MET A 315 -5.10 -7.78 10.85
CA MET A 315 -4.33 -8.71 11.69
C MET A 315 -5.13 -9.17 12.91
N ARG A 316 -5.94 -8.29 13.51
CA ARG A 316 -6.83 -8.65 14.63
C ARG A 316 -7.90 -9.64 14.19
N CYS A 317 -8.61 -9.39 13.07
CA CYS A 317 -9.57 -10.34 12.52
C CYS A 317 -8.92 -11.70 12.22
N ALA A 318 -7.70 -11.70 11.67
CA ALA A 318 -6.98 -12.95 11.44
C ALA A 318 -6.67 -13.72 12.73
N ARG A 319 -6.27 -13.02 13.79
CA ARG A 319 -5.99 -13.61 15.10
C ARG A 319 -7.24 -14.12 15.83
N GLU A 320 -8.30 -13.32 15.81
CA GLU A 320 -9.50 -13.53 16.63
C GLU A 320 -10.51 -14.46 15.96
N ASP A 321 -10.59 -14.44 14.61
CA ASP A 321 -11.63 -15.13 13.86
C ASP A 321 -11.08 -16.21 12.91
N LEU A 322 -10.12 -15.85 12.04
CA LEU A 322 -9.66 -16.78 10.98
C LEU A 322 -8.78 -17.92 11.51
N LEU A 323 -7.76 -17.62 12.32
CA LEU A 323 -6.84 -18.64 12.84
C LEU A 323 -7.51 -19.69 13.73
N PRO A 324 -8.45 -19.33 14.63
CA PRO A 324 -9.22 -20.31 15.38
C PRO A 324 -10.06 -21.22 14.47
N ALA A 325 -10.64 -20.68 13.40
CA ALA A 325 -11.46 -21.45 12.47
C ALA A 325 -10.62 -22.37 11.56
N LEU A 326 -9.34 -22.05 11.33
CA LEU A 326 -8.38 -22.88 10.59
C LEU A 326 -7.80 -24.05 11.40
N ALA A 327 -8.27 -24.28 12.63
CA ALA A 327 -7.86 -25.38 13.49
C ALA A 327 -8.44 -26.74 13.01
N ASP A 328 -8.55 -27.73 13.89
CA ASP A 328 -9.04 -29.07 13.51
C ASP A 328 -10.49 -29.03 12.98
N ASP A 329 -10.81 -29.92 12.03
CA ASP A 329 -12.13 -30.03 11.37
C ASP A 329 -12.62 -28.75 10.63
N VAL A 330 -11.76 -28.18 9.78
CA VAL A 330 -12.06 -26.95 9.01
C VAL A 330 -13.28 -27.07 8.10
N ASP A 331 -14.27 -26.19 8.31
CA ASP A 331 -15.33 -25.89 7.33
C ASP A 331 -14.87 -24.74 6.41
N TRP A 332 -14.49 -25.07 5.18
CA TRP A 332 -13.99 -24.09 4.21
C TRP A 332 -15.05 -23.08 3.74
N ASN A 333 -16.34 -23.41 3.82
CA ASN A 333 -17.39 -22.41 3.54
C ASN A 333 -17.41 -21.36 4.66
N GLN A 334 -17.30 -21.80 5.91
CA GLN A 334 -17.18 -20.90 7.06
C GLN A 334 -15.92 -20.03 6.96
N ILE A 335 -14.75 -20.59 6.57
CA ILE A 335 -13.54 -19.78 6.36
C ILE A 335 -13.77 -18.72 5.29
N THR A 336 -14.37 -19.09 4.16
CA THR A 336 -14.66 -18.16 3.06
C THR A 336 -15.58 -17.03 3.55
N ASP A 337 -16.60 -17.34 4.36
CA ASP A 337 -17.49 -16.37 5.03
C ASP A 337 -16.73 -15.45 5.99
N LEU A 338 -15.83 -15.99 6.79
CA LEU A 338 -15.00 -15.20 7.70
C LEU A 338 -14.03 -14.29 6.97
N VAL A 339 -13.45 -14.70 5.85
CA VAL A 339 -12.60 -13.84 5.01
C VAL A 339 -13.41 -12.64 4.49
N THR A 340 -14.60 -12.89 3.95
CA THR A 340 -15.51 -11.81 3.49
C THR A 340 -15.91 -10.89 4.65
N ALA A 341 -16.36 -11.44 5.77
CA ALA A 341 -16.78 -10.67 6.94
C ALA A 341 -15.65 -9.84 7.56
N SER A 342 -14.42 -10.38 7.56
CA SER A 342 -13.22 -9.65 7.99
C SER A 342 -12.98 -8.43 7.12
N ALA A 343 -13.13 -8.55 5.79
CA ALA A 343 -12.93 -7.43 4.88
C ALA A 343 -13.98 -6.32 5.10
N HIS A 344 -15.25 -6.68 5.36
CA HIS A 344 -16.28 -5.72 5.79
C HIS A 344 -15.91 -5.02 7.10
N THR A 345 -15.46 -5.78 8.10
CA THR A 345 -15.04 -5.25 9.40
C THR A 345 -13.87 -4.27 9.27
N VAL A 346 -12.89 -4.58 8.43
CA VAL A 346 -11.73 -3.72 8.16
C VAL A 346 -12.15 -2.45 7.43
N LYS A 347 -13.05 -2.55 6.43
CA LYS A 347 -13.65 -1.40 5.75
C LYS A 347 -14.34 -0.47 6.73
N GLU A 348 -15.22 -1.00 7.58
CA GLU A 348 -15.95 -0.21 8.58
C GLU A 348 -15.00 0.53 9.51
N HIS A 349 -13.96 -0.15 10.02
CA HIS A 349 -12.91 0.48 10.81
C HIS A 349 -12.23 1.61 10.03
N GLY A 350 -11.82 1.36 8.77
CA GLY A 350 -11.20 2.37 7.92
C GLY A 350 -12.09 3.61 7.71
N LEU A 351 -13.40 3.42 7.59
CA LEU A 351 -14.36 4.53 7.47
C LEU A 351 -14.47 5.35 8.77
N THR A 352 -14.22 4.76 9.94
CA THR A 352 -14.18 5.53 11.20
C THR A 352 -12.91 6.37 11.37
N LEU A 353 -11.82 6.02 10.67
CA LEU A 353 -10.59 6.82 10.66
C LEU A 353 -10.75 8.10 9.83
N ALA A 354 -11.82 8.20 9.05
CA ALA A 354 -12.11 9.34 8.19
C ALA A 354 -12.54 10.62 8.93
N GLY A 355 -12.90 10.51 10.21
CA GLY A 355 -13.57 11.57 10.97
C GLY A 355 -15.08 11.46 10.89
#